data_AF-A0A127SRF5-F1
#
_entry.id   AF-A0A127SRF5-F1
#
_cell.length_a   1.000
_cell.length_b   1.000
_cell.length_c   1.000
_cell.angle_alpha   90.00
_cell.angle_beta   90.00
_cell.angle_gamma   90.00
#
_symmetry.space_group_name_H-M   'P 1'
#
loop_
_entity.id
_entity.type
_entity.pdbx_description
1 polymer ?
#
loop_
_entity_poly.entity_id
_entity_poly.type
_entity_poly.pdbx_seq_one_letter_code
_entity_poly.pdbx_strand_id
1 'polypeptide(L)' 'QAQERFERLIEGMKQAQGITEQLKAENALEWTGCLNNIRACAREIV' A
#
# COMPACT_ATOMS: atom_id res chain seq x y z
N GLN A 1 18.40 -1.15 2.61
CA GLN A 1 18.06 -0.32 3.79
C GLN A 1 16.82 0.56 3.58
N ALA A 2 16.80 1.56 2.68
CA ALA A 2 15.62 2.42 2.50
C ALA A 2 14.43 1.68 1.83
N GLN A 3 14.72 0.80 0.87
CA GLN A 3 13.69 0.02 0.16
C GLN A 3 12.94 -0.95 1.08
N GLU A 4 13.66 -1.68 1.94
CA GLU A 4 13.07 -2.62 2.90
C GLU A 4 12.17 -1.91 3.93
N ARG A 5 12.58 -0.70 4.38
CA ARG A 5 11.74 0.11 5.28
C ARG A 5 10.49 0.59 4.57
N PHE A 6 10.63 0.98 3.30
CA PHE A 6 9.51 1.41 2.47
C PHE A 6 8.52 0.27 2.22
N GLU A 7 8.98 -0.93 1.89
CA GLU A 7 8.15 -2.12 1.73
C GLU A 7 7.40 -2.48 3.01
N ARG A 8 8.08 -2.43 4.17
CA ARG A 8 7.46 -2.68 5.47
C ARG A 8 6.43 -1.62 5.86
N LEU A 9 6.66 -0.36 5.48
CA LEU A 9 5.71 0.74 5.68
C LEU A 9 4.46 0.54 4.81
N ILE A 10 4.67 0.16 3.55
CA ILE A 10 3.60 -0.15 2.59
C ILE A 10 2.77 -1.35 3.06
N GLU A 11 3.40 -2.42 3.57
CA GLU A 11 2.67 -3.56 4.16
C GLU A 11 1.85 -3.16 5.39
N GLY A 12 2.44 -2.37 6.31
CA GLY A 12 1.72 -1.87 7.47
C GLY A 12 0.51 -1.01 7.08
N MET A 13 0.66 -0.15 6.07
CA MET A 13 -0.43 0.68 5.55
C MET A 13 -1.49 -0.13 4.81
N LYS A 14 -1.12 -1.16 4.05
CA LYS A 14 -2.09 -2.08 3.44
C LYS A 14 -2.94 -2.77 4.51
N GLN A 15 -2.30 -3.25 5.57
CA GLN A 15 -3.01 -3.91 6.67
C GLN A 15 -3.91 -2.93 7.43
N ALA A 16 -3.44 -1.70 7.68
CA ALA A 16 -4.22 -0.65 8.36
C ALA A 16 -5.43 -0.16 7.53
N GLN A 17 -5.31 -0.10 6.20
CA GLN A 17 -6.42 0.25 5.30
C GLN A 17 -7.28 -0.95 4.88
N GLY A 18 -6.97 -2.17 5.33
CA GLY A 18 -7.71 -3.37 4.94
C GLY A 18 -7.54 -3.76 3.46
N ILE A 19 -6.46 -3.31 2.81
CA ILE A 19 -6.13 -3.65 1.43
C ILE A 19 -5.61 -5.09 1.39
N THR A 20 -6.54 -6.03 1.22
CA THR A 20 -6.24 -7.47 1.10
C THR A 20 -6.15 -7.89 -0.36
N GLU A 21 -5.61 -9.08 -0.61
CA GLU A 21 -5.63 -9.69 -1.94
C GLU A 21 -7.06 -10.01 -2.42
N GLN A 22 -8.04 -10.11 -1.52
CA GLN A 22 -9.45 -10.20 -1.92
C GLN A 22 -9.93 -8.90 -2.55
N LEU A 23 -9.54 -7.73 -2.04
CA LEU A 23 -9.85 -6.45 -2.69
C LEU A 23 -9.22 -6.36 -4.08
N LYS A 24 -8.06 -6.97 -4.30
CA LYS A 24 -7.45 -7.07 -5.63
C LYS A 24 -8.28 -7.95 -6.57
N ALA A 25 -8.85 -9.04 -6.06
CA ALA A 25 -9.68 -9.96 -6.82
C ALA A 25 -11.08 -9.41 -7.13
N GLU A 26 -11.68 -8.69 -6.18
CA GLU A 26 -12.97 -8.01 -6.36
C GLU A 26 -12.84 -6.71 -7.16
N ASN A 27 -11.80 -5.91 -6.90
CA ASN A 27 -11.65 -4.59 -7.49
C ASN A 27 -10.18 -4.18 -7.66
N ALA A 28 -9.54 -4.70 -8.72
CA ALA A 28 -8.15 -4.42 -9.05
C ALA A 28 -7.85 -2.92 -9.25
N LEU A 29 -8.81 -2.14 -9.77
CA LEU A 29 -8.66 -0.70 -9.99
C LEU A 29 -8.57 0.07 -8.67
N GLU A 30 -9.46 -0.22 -7.73
CA GLU A 30 -9.39 0.36 -6.39
C GLU A 30 -8.15 -0.11 -5.64
N TRP A 31 -7.78 -1.38 -5.75
CA TRP A 31 -6.55 -1.90 -5.16
C TRP A 31 -5.31 -1.15 -5.66
N THR A 32 -5.21 -0.91 -6.98
CA THR A 32 -4.13 -0.10 -7.55
C THR A 32 -4.20 1.36 -7.10
N GLY A 33 -5.40 1.95 -6.96
CA GLY A 33 -5.61 3.29 -6.44
C GLY A 33 -5.13 3.44 -4.99
N CYS A 34 -5.51 2.50 -4.12
CA CYS A 34 -5.06 2.45 -2.74
C CYS A 34 -3.56 2.24 -2.64
N LEU A 35 -2.97 1.34 -3.43
CA LEU A 35 -1.51 1.18 -3.48
C LEU A 35 -0.80 2.45 -3.95
N ASN A 36 -1.36 3.17 -4.92
CA ASN A 36 -0.79 4.42 -5.38
C ASN A 36 -0.85 5.50 -4.28
N ASN A 37 -1.96 5.56 -3.54
CA ASN A 37 -2.13 6.45 -2.39
C ASN A 37 -1.16 6.12 -1.23
N ILE A 38 -1.01 4.83 -0.91
CA ILE A 38 -0.05 4.34 0.09
C ILE A 38 1.38 4.68 -0.34
N ARG A 39 1.73 4.50 -1.63
CA ARG A 39 3.05 4.85 -2.16
C ARG A 39 3.31 6.34 -2.14
N ALA A 40 2.30 7.17 -2.38
CA ALA A 40 2.40 8.62 -2.28
C ALA A 40 2.64 9.04 -0.81
N CYS A 41 1.86 8.50 0.13
CA CYS A 41 2.00 8.77 1.55
C CYS A 41 3.35 8.29 2.11
N ALA A 42 3.82 7.11 1.69
CA ALA A 42 5.11 6.57 2.10
C ALA A 42 6.31 7.40 1.58
N ARG A 43 6.18 8.08 0.43
CA ARG A 43 7.20 9.02 -0.07
C ARG A 43 7.23 10.34 0.68
N GLU A 44 6.12 10.73 1.30
CA GLU A 44 6.05 11.97 2.08
C GLU A 44 6.66 11.79 3.50
N ILE A 45 6.75 10.55 3.96
CA ILE A 45 7.31 10.18 5.27
C ILE A 45 8.84 10.00 5.23
N VAL A 46 9.41 9.63 4.07
CA VAL A 46 10.86 9.44 3.83
C VAL A 46 11.51 10.73 3.35
#